data_AF-A0A382HNS8-F1
#
_entry.id   AF-A0A382HNS8-F1
#
_cell.length_a   1.000
_cell.length_b   1.000
_cell.length_c   1.000
_cell.angle_alpha   90.00
_cell.angle_beta   90.00
_cell.angle_gamma   90.00
#
_symmetry.space_group_name_H-M   'P 1'
#
loop_
_entity.id
_entity.type
_entity.pdbx_description
1 polymer ?
#
loop_
_entity_poly.entity_id
_entity_poly.type
_entity_poly.pdbx_seq_one_letter_code
_entity_poly.pdbx_strand_id
1 'polypeptide(L)'
;MKKTLFVFMFLALTSPSGLAGDTTDVAASTTTDPFTLNAAHAAGAAGTVYRLARDGQYLVNATIIDSSAEGLHVVGAAGTGNLPIIQPAPAADGSLPNTFFKTTGTTVLKDLAFNGNGPGKIGRVGNMFEGNGKDQRVVVDGCVVEGFSGRGWGGGEMLASTSSGMRFHINDSIFRGLNSGNIFNGGVLRGAAGGGMSYDTLVVQNSSYFGSSSYLWVGPNPSGYALFDHNTVANIMANPFFTPGMANTTITNNIFYNTQIYGQNLDENKGGWFGEDSARVAGG
;
A
#
# COMPACT_ATOMS: atom_id res chain seq x y z
N MET A 1 -37.63 0.80 32.97
CA MET A 1 -36.64 1.84 32.59
C MET A 1 -35.35 1.17 32.17
N LYS A 2 -34.64 1.81 31.23
CA LYS A 2 -33.40 1.39 30.54
C LYS A 2 -33.60 0.37 29.41
N LYS A 3 -34.07 0.90 28.27
CA LYS A 3 -33.92 0.28 26.94
C LYS A 3 -32.45 0.38 26.57
N THR A 4 -31.81 -0.76 26.36
CA THR A 4 -30.43 -0.88 25.87
C THR A 4 -30.39 -0.37 24.44
N LEU A 5 -29.77 0.78 24.23
CA LEU A 5 -29.53 1.37 22.93
C LEU A 5 -28.39 0.57 22.26
N PHE A 6 -28.76 -0.40 21.42
CA PHE A 6 -27.82 -1.01 20.47
C PHE A 6 -27.47 0.05 19.44
N VAL A 7 -26.31 0.68 19.61
CA VAL A 7 -25.72 1.58 18.63
C VAL A 7 -25.18 0.71 17.50
N PHE A 8 -26.00 0.48 16.47
CA PHE A 8 -25.50 0.10 15.15
C PHE A 8 -24.82 1.34 14.56
N MET A 9 -23.52 1.50 14.81
CA MET A 9 -22.68 2.43 14.09
C MET A 9 -22.42 1.83 12.70
N PHE A 10 -23.41 1.95 11.82
CA PHE A 10 -23.22 1.80 10.38
C PHE A 10 -22.22 2.88 9.97
N LEU A 11 -20.98 2.49 9.70
CA LEU A 11 -19.94 3.36 9.16
C LEU A 11 -20.29 3.69 7.70
N ALA A 12 -21.32 4.52 7.52
CA ALA A 12 -21.63 5.18 6.26
C ALA A 12 -20.59 6.29 6.03
N LEU A 13 -19.40 5.91 5.54
CA LEU A 13 -18.34 6.83 5.12
C LEU A 13 -17.82 6.48 3.72
N THR A 14 -18.70 5.99 2.84
CA THR A 14 -18.42 5.78 1.42
C THR A 14 -19.48 6.44 0.54
N SER A 15 -19.73 7.74 0.75
CA SER A 15 -20.22 8.58 -0.34
C SER A 15 -19.02 9.20 -1.06
N PRO A 16 -18.79 8.92 -2.36
CA PRO A 16 -17.80 9.63 -3.16
C PRO A 16 -18.35 11.01 -3.55
N SER A 17 -18.77 11.80 -2.56
CA SER A 17 -19.22 13.17 -2.75
C SER A 17 -18.08 14.09 -2.31
N GLY A 18 -17.08 14.25 -3.18
CA GLY A 18 -15.94 15.13 -2.89
C GLY A 18 -14.73 15.08 -3.83
N LEU A 19 -14.75 14.34 -4.95
CA LEU A 19 -13.70 14.48 -5.96
C LEU A 19 -14.02 15.71 -6.84
N ALA A 20 -13.75 16.91 -6.34
CA ALA A 20 -13.82 18.16 -7.10
C ALA A 20 -12.55 18.40 -7.93
N GLY A 21 -12.06 17.36 -8.59
CA GLY A 21 -10.93 17.42 -9.53
C GLY A 21 -11.40 17.07 -10.93
N ASP A 22 -10.89 17.77 -11.94
CA ASP A 22 -11.14 17.42 -13.34
C ASP A 22 -10.74 15.97 -13.57
N THR A 23 -11.65 15.18 -14.14
CA THR A 23 -11.37 13.78 -14.49
C THR A 23 -10.72 13.74 -15.86
N THR A 24 -9.54 13.14 -15.95
CA THR A 24 -8.83 12.90 -17.21
C THR A 24 -8.92 11.40 -17.55
N ASP A 25 -9.55 11.09 -18.68
CA ASP A 25 -9.51 9.75 -19.24
C ASP A 25 -8.14 9.49 -19.88
N VAL A 26 -7.41 8.50 -19.36
CA VAL A 26 -6.08 8.15 -19.84
C VAL A 26 -6.20 7.01 -20.84
N ALA A 27 -5.76 7.24 -22.07
CA ALA A 27 -5.67 6.19 -23.08
C ALA A 27 -4.70 5.08 -22.64
N ALA A 28 -5.01 3.83 -22.95
CA ALA A 28 -4.09 2.71 -22.71
C ALA A 28 -2.79 2.89 -23.51
N SER A 29 -1.70 2.36 -22.98
CA SER A 29 -0.40 2.38 -23.64
C SER A 29 -0.44 1.67 -25.00
N THR A 30 0.26 2.25 -25.97
CA THR A 30 0.46 1.67 -27.30
C THR A 30 1.96 1.58 -27.60
N THR A 31 2.32 1.00 -28.74
CA THR A 31 3.72 1.01 -29.19
C THR A 31 4.21 2.41 -29.54
N THR A 32 3.32 3.32 -29.94
CA THR A 32 3.68 4.72 -30.27
C THR A 32 3.69 5.60 -29.04
N ASP A 33 2.80 5.32 -28.09
CA ASP A 33 2.61 6.09 -26.86
C ASP A 33 2.67 5.13 -25.66
N PRO A 34 3.85 4.63 -25.30
CA PRO A 34 3.95 3.56 -24.31
C PRO A 34 3.71 4.05 -22.88
N PHE A 35 3.88 5.34 -22.56
CA PHE A 35 3.89 5.83 -21.18
C PHE A 35 2.75 6.82 -20.90
N THR A 36 1.53 6.50 -21.34
CA THR A 36 0.37 7.41 -21.30
C THR A 36 0.02 7.90 -19.89
N LEU A 37 0.14 7.05 -18.86
CA LEU A 37 -0.12 7.45 -17.48
C LEU A 37 0.94 8.42 -16.94
N ASN A 38 2.22 8.19 -17.23
CA ASN A 38 3.28 9.15 -16.89
C ASN A 38 3.05 10.49 -17.58
N ALA A 39 2.69 10.48 -18.87
CA ALA A 39 2.42 11.68 -19.64
C ALA A 39 1.18 12.44 -19.14
N ALA A 40 0.09 11.72 -18.85
CA ALA A 40 -1.13 12.30 -18.32
C ALA A 40 -0.89 12.96 -16.95
N HIS A 41 -0.13 12.31 -16.06
CA HIS A 41 0.23 12.89 -14.78
C HIS A 41 1.06 14.18 -14.93
N ALA A 42 2.07 14.16 -15.81
CA ALA A 42 2.93 15.33 -16.04
C ALA A 42 2.18 16.54 -16.63
N ALA A 43 1.11 16.31 -17.39
CA ALA A 43 0.28 17.35 -17.99
C ALA A 43 -0.92 17.77 -17.11
N GLY A 44 -1.31 16.93 -16.15
CA GLY A 44 -2.50 17.14 -15.33
C GLY A 44 -2.31 18.23 -14.26
N ALA A 45 -3.42 18.85 -13.88
CA ALA A 45 -3.45 19.79 -12.75
C ALA A 45 -3.47 19.04 -11.41
N ALA A 46 -3.09 19.72 -10.33
CA ALA A 46 -3.23 19.18 -8.98
C ALA A 46 -4.67 18.72 -8.71
N GLY A 47 -4.84 17.55 -8.08
CA GLY A 47 -6.14 16.96 -7.79
C GLY A 47 -6.87 16.30 -8.96
N THR A 48 -6.28 16.28 -10.16
CA THR A 48 -6.81 15.54 -11.32
C THR A 48 -7.08 14.08 -10.96
N VAL A 49 -8.24 13.57 -11.41
CA VAL A 49 -8.56 12.14 -11.30
C VAL A 49 -8.21 11.46 -12.61
N TYR A 50 -7.18 10.62 -12.59
CA TYR A 50 -6.76 9.84 -13.76
C TYR A 50 -7.60 8.55 -13.85
N ARG A 51 -8.53 8.52 -14.82
CA ARG A 51 -9.42 7.38 -15.02
C ARG A 51 -8.89 6.47 -16.13
N LEU A 52 -8.71 5.19 -15.80
CA LEU A 52 -8.12 4.17 -16.68
C LEU A 52 -9.22 3.26 -17.24
N ALA A 53 -9.23 3.01 -18.54
CA ALA A 53 -10.23 2.16 -19.19
C ALA A 53 -10.07 0.68 -18.78
N ARG A 54 -11.18 -0.03 -18.63
CA ARG A 54 -11.20 -1.50 -18.48
C ARG A 54 -10.44 -2.15 -19.64
N ASP A 55 -9.82 -3.29 -19.36
CA ASP A 55 -8.97 -4.04 -20.30
C ASP A 55 -7.72 -3.27 -20.80
N GLY A 56 -7.47 -2.06 -20.30
CA GLY A 56 -6.31 -1.25 -20.65
C GLY A 56 -5.03 -1.69 -19.93
N GLN A 57 -3.91 -1.61 -20.64
CA GLN A 57 -2.56 -1.76 -20.10
C GLN A 57 -1.86 -0.41 -20.10
N TYR A 58 -1.22 -0.08 -18.97
CA TYR A 58 -0.56 1.21 -18.73
C TYR A 58 0.88 0.96 -18.30
N LEU A 59 1.82 1.20 -19.20
CA LEU A 59 3.24 1.03 -18.92
C LEU A 59 3.79 2.28 -18.23
N VAL A 60 4.60 2.07 -17.19
CA VAL A 60 5.31 3.15 -16.50
C VAL A 60 6.81 2.93 -16.55
N ASN A 61 7.55 3.91 -17.05
CA ASN A 61 9.02 3.86 -17.15
C ASN A 61 9.73 4.74 -16.11
N ALA A 62 8.97 5.55 -15.38
CA ALA A 62 9.47 6.41 -14.33
C ALA A 62 8.48 6.42 -13.17
N THR A 63 9.02 6.69 -11.97
CA THR A 63 8.20 6.91 -10.78
C THR A 63 7.31 8.14 -10.97
N ILE A 64 6.01 7.98 -10.72
CA ILE A 64 5.04 9.07 -10.67
C ILE A 64 5.12 9.70 -9.28
N ILE A 65 5.53 10.96 -9.22
CA ILE A 65 5.74 11.70 -7.97
C ILE A 65 4.69 12.80 -7.87
N ASP A 66 3.81 12.72 -6.88
CA ASP A 66 2.79 13.73 -6.61
C ASP A 66 2.93 14.34 -5.22
N SER A 67 3.43 15.58 -5.18
CA SER A 67 3.65 16.32 -3.94
C SER A 67 2.58 17.38 -3.68
N SER A 68 1.47 17.37 -4.44
CA SER A 68 0.38 18.34 -4.28
C SER A 68 -0.40 18.08 -2.98
N ALA A 69 -1.11 19.10 -2.48
CA ALA A 69 -1.91 18.96 -1.28
C ALA A 69 -3.14 18.06 -1.53
N GLU A 70 -3.69 18.16 -2.75
CA GLU A 70 -4.79 17.38 -3.27
C GLU A 70 -4.38 15.90 -3.43
N GLY A 71 -3.13 15.66 -3.81
CA GLY A 71 -2.51 14.34 -3.97
C GLY A 71 -2.92 13.62 -5.25
N LEU A 72 -2.63 12.31 -5.29
CA LEU A 72 -2.76 11.48 -6.49
C LEU A 72 -4.03 10.65 -6.48
N HIS A 73 -4.85 10.78 -7.52
CA HIS A 73 -6.06 9.98 -7.71
C HIS A 73 -5.97 9.18 -9.02
N VAL A 74 -5.85 7.85 -8.94
CA VAL A 74 -5.92 6.95 -10.10
C VAL A 74 -7.03 5.94 -9.87
N VAL A 75 -7.93 5.82 -10.83
CA VAL A 75 -9.12 4.96 -10.70
C VAL A 75 -9.37 4.18 -11.98
N GLY A 76 -9.82 2.94 -11.86
CA GLY A 76 -10.41 2.21 -12.98
C GLY A 76 -11.77 2.78 -13.36
N ALA A 77 -12.10 2.75 -14.65
CA ALA A 77 -13.41 3.09 -15.15
C ALA A 77 -14.46 2.09 -14.64
N ALA A 78 -15.68 2.57 -14.37
CA ALA A 78 -16.80 1.69 -14.07
C ALA A 78 -17.15 0.83 -15.29
N GLY A 79 -17.61 -0.40 -15.06
CA GLY A 79 -18.07 -1.29 -16.11
C GLY A 79 -17.57 -2.73 -15.96
N THR A 80 -17.87 -3.53 -16.97
CA THR A 80 -17.40 -4.91 -17.10
C THR A 80 -16.02 -4.96 -17.75
N GLY A 81 -15.33 -6.10 -17.62
CA GLY A 81 -13.99 -6.29 -18.19
C GLY A 81 -12.91 -6.36 -17.11
N ASN A 82 -11.67 -6.61 -17.52
CA ASN A 82 -10.56 -6.75 -16.59
C ASN A 82 -10.19 -5.40 -15.97
N LEU A 83 -9.67 -5.43 -14.74
CA LEU A 83 -9.09 -4.24 -14.10
C LEU A 83 -7.98 -3.67 -15.00
N PRO A 84 -7.92 -2.34 -15.22
CA PRO A 84 -6.78 -1.73 -15.88
C PRO A 84 -5.49 -2.09 -15.15
N ILE A 85 -4.49 -2.54 -15.91
CA ILE A 85 -3.22 -3.00 -15.36
C ILE A 85 -2.12 -1.94 -15.54
N ILE A 86 -1.48 -1.57 -14.44
CA ILE A 86 -0.28 -0.74 -14.40
C ILE A 86 0.93 -1.66 -14.21
N GLN A 87 1.91 -1.56 -15.10
CA GLN A 87 3.11 -2.42 -15.08
C GLN A 87 4.36 -1.65 -15.51
N PRO A 88 5.57 -2.05 -15.07
CA PRO A 88 6.77 -1.33 -15.46
C PRO A 88 7.10 -1.56 -16.94
N ALA A 89 7.75 -0.58 -17.54
CA ALA A 89 8.51 -0.74 -18.77
C ALA A 89 9.92 -0.18 -18.58
N PRO A 90 10.93 -0.74 -19.27
CA PRO A 90 12.29 -0.22 -19.20
C PRO A 90 12.36 1.22 -19.71
N ALA A 91 13.11 2.04 -19.00
CA ALA A 91 13.58 3.32 -19.53
C ALA A 91 14.60 3.09 -20.65
N ALA A 92 15.06 4.17 -21.28
CA ALA A 92 16.01 4.10 -22.40
C ALA A 92 17.35 3.43 -22.01
N ASP A 93 17.72 3.47 -20.72
CA ASP A 93 18.91 2.83 -20.15
C ASP A 93 18.68 1.36 -19.75
N GLY A 94 17.48 0.82 -19.98
CA GLY A 94 17.09 -0.54 -19.61
C GLY A 94 16.67 -0.73 -18.15
N SER A 95 16.70 0.32 -17.33
CA SER A 95 16.31 0.26 -15.92
C SER A 95 14.78 0.29 -15.74
N LEU A 96 14.29 -0.26 -14.62
CA LEU A 96 12.90 -0.12 -14.18
C LEU A 96 12.81 0.93 -13.08
N PRO A 97 11.67 1.64 -12.93
CA PRO A 97 11.43 2.45 -11.75
C PRO A 97 11.48 1.56 -10.50
N ASN A 98 12.15 2.03 -9.44
CA ASN A 98 12.15 1.31 -8.16
C ASN A 98 10.78 1.33 -7.48
N THR A 99 10.00 2.40 -7.72
CA THR A 99 8.69 2.62 -7.11
C THR A 99 7.72 3.14 -8.18
N PHE A 100 6.47 2.69 -8.21
CA PHE A 100 5.48 3.27 -9.11
C PHE A 100 5.04 4.66 -8.65
N PHE A 101 4.58 4.79 -7.41
CA PHE A 101 4.03 6.03 -6.89
C PHE A 101 4.77 6.53 -5.66
N LYS A 102 5.13 7.81 -5.65
CA LYS A 102 5.59 8.54 -4.45
C LYS A 102 4.69 9.73 -4.22
N THR A 103 4.14 9.87 -3.02
CA THR A 103 3.14 10.91 -2.76
C THR A 103 3.27 11.52 -1.36
N THR A 104 2.74 12.74 -1.20
CA THR A 104 2.59 13.40 0.12
C THR A 104 1.14 13.77 0.45
N GLY A 105 0.31 14.05 -0.56
CA GLY A 105 -1.12 14.37 -0.39
C GLY A 105 -2.04 13.15 -0.34
N THR A 106 -3.36 13.39 -0.34
CA THR A 106 -4.35 12.31 -0.34
C THR A 106 -4.15 11.40 -1.56
N THR A 107 -3.96 10.11 -1.33
CA THR A 107 -3.79 9.13 -2.41
C THR A 107 -5.01 8.24 -2.50
N VAL A 108 -5.59 8.14 -3.68
CA VAL A 108 -6.75 7.29 -3.98
C VAL A 108 -6.39 6.37 -5.15
N LEU A 109 -6.43 5.07 -4.89
CA LEU A 109 -6.17 4.02 -5.86
C LEU A 109 -7.32 3.03 -5.82
N LYS A 110 -8.15 3.01 -6.88
CA LYS A 110 -9.37 2.21 -6.91
C LYS A 110 -9.56 1.43 -8.19
N ASP A 111 -10.02 0.18 -8.08
CA ASP A 111 -10.35 -0.65 -9.23
C ASP A 111 -9.18 -0.83 -10.22
N LEU A 112 -7.99 -1.12 -9.69
CA LEU A 112 -6.74 -1.23 -10.45
C LEU A 112 -6.03 -2.57 -10.22
N ALA A 113 -5.33 -3.04 -11.25
CA ALA A 113 -4.32 -4.08 -11.11
C ALA A 113 -2.91 -3.48 -11.23
N PHE A 114 -2.00 -3.93 -10.37
CA PHE A 114 -0.59 -3.52 -10.37
C PHE A 114 0.28 -4.76 -10.48
N ASN A 115 1.14 -4.79 -11.49
CA ASN A 115 2.11 -5.86 -11.68
C ASN A 115 3.53 -5.28 -11.62
N GLY A 116 4.32 -5.67 -10.63
CA GLY A 116 5.70 -5.24 -10.47
C GLY A 116 6.70 -5.98 -11.37
N ASN A 117 6.29 -7.02 -12.11
CA ASN A 117 7.22 -7.78 -12.95
C ASN A 117 7.60 -7.01 -14.22
N GLY A 118 8.90 -6.81 -14.42
CA GLY A 118 9.47 -6.26 -15.64
C GLY A 118 9.31 -7.20 -16.84
N PRO A 119 9.16 -6.65 -18.06
CA PRO A 119 9.16 -7.47 -19.26
C PRO A 119 10.51 -8.18 -19.44
N GLY A 120 10.51 -9.32 -20.13
CA GLY A 120 11.76 -9.97 -20.57
C GLY A 120 12.74 -10.37 -19.47
N LYS A 121 12.27 -10.58 -18.22
CA LYS A 121 13.09 -10.89 -17.04
C LYS A 121 14.04 -9.75 -16.60
N ILE A 122 13.78 -8.50 -17.00
CA ILE A 122 14.60 -7.33 -16.66
C ILE A 122 14.61 -7.05 -15.14
N GLY A 123 13.69 -7.65 -14.39
CA GLY A 123 13.66 -7.60 -12.94
C GLY A 123 12.25 -7.34 -12.44
N ARG A 124 12.15 -6.81 -11.23
CA ARG A 124 10.87 -6.50 -10.58
C ARG A 124 10.99 -5.16 -9.87
N VAL A 125 9.96 -4.34 -9.98
CA VAL A 125 9.82 -3.08 -9.25
C VAL A 125 9.89 -3.36 -7.76
N GLY A 126 10.65 -2.53 -7.05
CA GLY A 126 10.84 -2.64 -5.60
C GLY A 126 9.53 -2.41 -4.86
N ASN A 127 8.92 -1.25 -5.03
CA ASN A 127 7.74 -0.85 -4.25
C ASN A 127 6.58 -0.45 -5.17
N MET A 128 5.35 -0.78 -4.80
CA MET A 128 4.21 -0.22 -5.54
C MET A 128 3.98 1.24 -5.13
N PHE A 129 3.97 1.53 -3.83
CA PHE A 129 3.69 2.87 -3.31
C PHE A 129 4.61 3.26 -2.15
N GLU A 130 5.05 4.52 -2.15
CA GLU A 130 5.68 5.20 -1.01
C GLU A 130 4.94 6.50 -0.65
N GLY A 131 4.48 6.58 0.61
CA GLY A 131 3.86 7.79 1.18
C GLY A 131 4.81 8.49 2.13
N ASN A 132 5.00 9.80 1.96
CA ASN A 132 5.94 10.63 2.73
C ASN A 132 5.28 11.89 3.34
N GLY A 133 3.96 11.97 3.32
CA GLY A 133 3.22 13.11 3.85
C GLY A 133 2.93 13.02 5.35
N LYS A 134 2.75 14.19 5.98
CA LYS A 134 2.18 14.27 7.32
C LYS A 134 0.65 14.17 7.23
N ASP A 135 0.05 13.38 8.13
CA ASP A 135 -1.39 13.14 8.21
C ASP A 135 -2.00 12.66 6.88
N GLN A 136 -1.17 12.04 6.04
CA GLN A 136 -1.55 11.65 4.69
C GLN A 136 -2.62 10.56 4.72
N ARG A 137 -3.66 10.74 3.91
CA ARG A 137 -4.70 9.74 3.69
C ARG A 137 -4.36 8.89 2.47
N VAL A 138 -4.43 7.57 2.62
CA VAL A 138 -4.24 6.60 1.54
C VAL A 138 -5.45 5.68 1.50
N VAL A 139 -6.13 5.65 0.35
CA VAL A 139 -7.32 4.82 0.09
C VAL A 139 -7.00 3.84 -1.03
N VAL A 140 -7.17 2.56 -0.73
CA VAL A 140 -6.96 1.44 -1.64
C VAL A 140 -8.23 0.59 -1.63
N ASP A 141 -8.85 0.43 -2.79
CA ASP A 141 -10.19 -0.15 -2.87
C ASP A 141 -10.36 -0.98 -4.15
N GLY A 142 -10.73 -2.25 -4.06
CA GLY A 142 -10.93 -3.09 -5.25
C GLY A 142 -9.65 -3.32 -6.06
N CYS A 143 -8.46 -3.29 -5.43
CA CYS A 143 -7.18 -3.36 -6.12
C CYS A 143 -6.54 -4.76 -6.07
N VAL A 144 -5.78 -5.10 -7.10
CA VAL A 144 -4.89 -6.27 -7.13
C VAL A 144 -3.44 -5.80 -7.22
N VAL A 145 -2.60 -6.16 -6.26
CA VAL A 145 -1.18 -5.79 -6.22
C VAL A 145 -0.33 -7.05 -6.21
N GLU A 146 0.49 -7.21 -7.24
CA GLU A 146 1.31 -8.40 -7.41
C GLU A 146 2.70 -8.15 -7.97
N GLY A 147 3.62 -9.08 -7.71
CA GLY A 147 4.87 -9.13 -8.46
C GLY A 147 5.91 -8.09 -8.08
N PHE A 148 5.83 -7.47 -6.90
CA PHE A 148 6.84 -6.51 -6.40
C PHE A 148 7.95 -7.18 -5.60
N SER A 149 9.21 -6.81 -5.89
CA SER A 149 10.38 -7.39 -5.23
C SER A 149 10.57 -6.88 -3.80
N GLY A 150 10.03 -5.72 -3.45
CA GLY A 150 10.08 -5.16 -2.11
C GLY A 150 8.69 -5.13 -1.48
N ARG A 151 8.15 -3.92 -1.33
CA ARG A 151 6.96 -3.65 -0.53
C ARG A 151 5.73 -3.44 -1.44
N GLY A 152 4.56 -3.87 -0.98
CA GLY A 152 3.28 -3.46 -1.56
C GLY A 152 3.05 -1.98 -1.25
N TRP A 153 2.74 -1.68 0.01
CA TRP A 153 2.63 -0.32 0.53
C TRP A 153 3.66 -0.11 1.64
N GLY A 154 4.40 0.98 1.54
CA GLY A 154 5.40 1.25 2.55
C GLY A 154 6.01 2.60 2.36
N GLY A 155 6.11 3.38 3.44
CA GLY A 155 6.88 4.61 3.40
C GLY A 155 8.23 4.35 2.78
N GLY A 156 8.61 5.19 1.80
CA GLY A 156 10.01 5.37 1.44
C GLY A 156 10.77 5.76 2.71
N GLU A 157 12.11 5.73 2.67
CA GLU A 157 13.00 6.14 3.78
C GLU A 157 12.35 7.09 4.81
N MET A 158 11.64 6.54 5.81
CA MET A 158 11.00 7.30 6.89
C MET A 158 12.05 7.73 7.92
N LEU A 159 13.26 7.99 7.42
CA LEU A 159 14.25 8.83 8.06
C LEU A 159 13.99 10.32 7.74
N ALA A 160 13.10 10.63 6.80
CA ALA A 160 12.53 11.97 6.69
C ALA A 160 11.48 12.16 7.80
N SER A 161 11.85 12.91 8.83
CA SER A 161 11.13 13.28 10.07
C SER A 161 9.72 13.88 9.92
N THR A 162 9.09 13.84 8.74
CA THR A 162 7.80 14.48 8.44
C THR A 162 6.62 13.52 8.35
N SER A 163 6.85 12.24 8.10
CA SER A 163 5.76 11.28 7.84
C SER A 163 5.22 10.68 9.14
N SER A 164 4.10 11.22 9.60
CA SER A 164 3.43 10.84 10.86
C SER A 164 1.91 10.96 10.71
N GLY A 165 1.14 10.25 11.53
CA GLY A 165 -0.33 10.35 11.50
C GLY A 165 -0.97 9.76 10.24
N MET A 166 -0.32 8.78 9.60
CA MET A 166 -0.83 8.19 8.36
C MET A 166 -2.21 7.56 8.58
N ARG A 167 -3.11 7.74 7.59
CA ARG A 167 -4.45 7.16 7.60
C ARG A 167 -4.64 6.24 6.40
N PHE A 168 -4.56 4.94 6.63
CA PHE A 168 -4.74 3.92 5.61
C PHE A 168 -6.13 3.30 5.68
N HIS A 169 -6.79 3.22 4.53
CA HIS A 169 -8.02 2.47 4.34
C HIS A 169 -7.84 1.55 3.15
N ILE A 170 -7.78 0.25 3.41
CA ILE A 170 -7.58 -0.80 2.42
C ILE A 170 -8.78 -1.74 2.48
N ASN A 171 -9.56 -1.78 1.40
CA ASN A 171 -10.76 -2.61 1.31
C ASN A 171 -10.76 -3.44 0.02
N ASP A 172 -11.40 -4.61 0.08
CA ASP A 172 -11.73 -5.44 -1.08
C ASP A 172 -10.55 -5.66 -2.04
N SER A 173 -9.34 -5.79 -1.48
CA SER A 173 -8.08 -5.79 -2.24
C SER A 173 -7.29 -7.08 -2.08
N ILE A 174 -6.50 -7.43 -3.10
CA ILE A 174 -5.66 -8.62 -3.13
C ILE A 174 -4.19 -8.22 -3.22
N PHE A 175 -3.38 -8.77 -2.32
CA PHE A 175 -1.94 -8.62 -2.27
C PHE A 175 -1.28 -9.99 -2.42
N ARG A 176 -0.47 -10.18 -3.46
CA ARG A 176 0.20 -11.47 -3.67
C ARG A 176 1.59 -11.37 -4.26
N GLY A 177 2.43 -12.36 -3.97
CA GLY A 177 3.75 -12.45 -4.58
C GLY A 177 4.71 -11.32 -4.18
N LEU A 178 4.55 -10.67 -3.03
CA LEU A 178 5.44 -9.61 -2.56
C LEU A 178 6.70 -10.24 -1.92
N ASN A 179 7.81 -10.29 -2.67
CA ASN A 179 8.94 -11.19 -2.36
C ASN A 179 10.28 -10.63 -2.85
N SER A 180 11.28 -10.56 -1.98
CA SER A 180 12.60 -9.94 -2.26
C SER A 180 13.79 -10.90 -2.36
N GLY A 181 13.54 -12.21 -2.40
CA GLY A 181 14.57 -13.24 -2.18
C GLY A 181 15.01 -13.37 -0.71
N ASN A 182 14.75 -12.35 0.13
CA ASN A 182 14.88 -12.41 1.57
C ASN A 182 13.49 -12.53 2.23
N ILE A 183 13.37 -13.48 3.16
CA ILE A 183 12.12 -13.84 3.86
C ILE A 183 11.57 -12.74 4.79
N PHE A 184 12.29 -11.64 5.02
CA PHE A 184 11.92 -10.54 5.93
C PHE A 184 11.73 -9.18 5.25
N ASN A 185 11.85 -9.12 3.93
CA ASN A 185 11.92 -7.84 3.22
C ASN A 185 10.65 -7.52 2.42
N GLY A 186 9.82 -8.50 2.11
CA GLY A 186 8.50 -8.28 1.50
C GLY A 186 7.41 -7.95 2.51
N GLY A 187 6.34 -7.31 2.05
CA GLY A 187 5.20 -6.99 2.91
C GLY A 187 4.26 -5.94 2.35
N VAL A 188 3.05 -5.87 2.90
CA VAL A 188 1.97 -4.98 2.44
C VAL A 188 2.02 -3.63 3.12
N LEU A 189 2.19 -3.54 4.45
CA LEU A 189 2.25 -2.28 5.20
C LEU A 189 3.58 -2.21 5.96
N ARG A 190 4.66 -1.81 5.28
CA ARG A 190 6.03 -1.87 5.82
C ARG A 190 6.81 -0.57 5.60
N GLY A 191 7.29 0.05 6.68
CA GLY A 191 8.22 1.20 6.61
C GLY A 191 9.66 0.82 6.26
N ALA A 192 10.55 1.81 6.15
CA ALA A 192 11.99 1.57 5.99
C ALA A 192 12.61 0.91 7.24
N ALA A 193 13.70 0.16 7.06
CA ALA A 193 14.37 -0.52 8.17
C ALA A 193 14.72 0.49 9.28
N GLY A 194 14.30 0.21 10.52
CA GLY A 194 14.50 1.08 11.69
C GLY A 194 13.51 2.26 11.81
N GLY A 195 12.76 2.59 10.76
CA GLY A 195 11.78 3.68 10.72
C GLY A 195 10.35 3.15 10.77
N GLY A 196 9.69 3.35 11.90
CA GLY A 196 8.30 2.92 12.06
C GLY A 196 7.29 3.81 11.37
N MET A 197 6.37 3.22 10.61
CA MET A 197 5.13 3.90 10.25
C MET A 197 4.36 4.26 11.53
N SER A 198 3.94 5.52 11.67
CA SER A 198 2.98 5.94 12.69
C SER A 198 1.61 6.07 12.04
N TYR A 199 0.67 5.24 12.51
CA TYR A 199 -0.70 5.20 12.00
C TYR A 199 -1.61 5.94 12.96
N ASP A 200 -2.25 7.02 12.51
CA ASP A 200 -3.42 7.55 13.21
C ASP A 200 -4.57 6.54 13.08
N THR A 201 -4.86 6.14 11.84
CA THR A 201 -5.92 5.19 11.51
C THR A 201 -5.38 4.14 10.52
N LEU A 202 -5.55 2.86 10.82
CA LEU A 202 -5.24 1.77 9.92
C LEU A 202 -6.44 0.82 9.80
N VAL A 203 -7.07 0.78 8.63
CA VAL A 203 -8.20 -0.12 8.36
C VAL A 203 -7.85 -1.02 7.19
N VAL A 204 -7.91 -2.33 7.43
CA VAL A 204 -7.76 -3.36 6.40
C VAL A 204 -8.95 -4.31 6.51
N GLN A 205 -9.82 -4.32 5.51
CA GLN A 205 -11.02 -5.15 5.51
C GLN A 205 -11.24 -5.89 4.20
N ASN A 206 -11.90 -7.04 4.27
CA ASN A 206 -12.33 -7.83 3.13
C ASN A 206 -11.20 -8.12 2.12
N SER A 207 -9.96 -8.15 2.58
CA SER A 207 -8.79 -8.20 1.73
C SER A 207 -8.05 -9.52 1.86
N SER A 208 -7.29 -9.88 0.83
CA SER A 208 -6.50 -11.11 0.81
C SER A 208 -5.01 -10.80 0.69
N TYR A 209 -4.20 -11.37 1.57
CA TYR A 209 -2.75 -11.33 1.49
C TYR A 209 -2.19 -12.74 1.45
N PHE A 210 -1.57 -13.13 0.33
CA PHE A 210 -1.07 -14.50 0.23
C PHE A 210 0.16 -14.69 -0.66
N GLY A 211 0.84 -15.82 -0.49
CA GLY A 211 1.96 -16.25 -1.34
C GLY A 211 3.08 -15.21 -1.37
N SER A 212 3.38 -14.61 -0.22
CA SER A 212 4.30 -13.50 -0.07
C SER A 212 5.27 -13.78 1.09
N SER A 213 6.38 -13.05 1.14
CA SER A 213 7.47 -13.44 2.03
C SER A 213 7.13 -13.17 3.48
N SER A 214 6.67 -11.96 3.82
CA SER A 214 6.68 -11.51 5.22
C SER A 214 5.39 -10.81 5.61
N TYR A 215 5.40 -9.50 5.80
CA TYR A 215 4.50 -8.90 6.76
C TYR A 215 3.27 -8.30 6.07
N LEU A 216 2.07 -8.61 6.56
CA LEU A 216 0.90 -7.78 6.29
C LEU A 216 1.11 -6.40 6.90
N TRP A 217 1.60 -6.34 8.15
CA TRP A 217 1.86 -5.07 8.84
C TRP A 217 3.12 -5.10 9.71
N VAL A 218 3.95 -4.06 9.54
CA VAL A 218 5.13 -3.73 10.35
C VAL A 218 4.98 -2.32 10.92
N GLY A 219 5.16 -2.18 12.23
CA GLY A 219 5.07 -0.88 12.91
C GLY A 219 5.55 -0.93 14.36
N PRO A 220 6.65 -0.24 14.74
CA PRO A 220 7.02 -0.10 16.14
C PRO A 220 6.15 0.89 16.92
N ASN A 221 5.49 1.82 16.23
CA ASN A 221 4.80 2.91 16.88
C ASN A 221 3.34 2.52 17.18
N PRO A 222 2.81 2.89 18.36
CA PRO A 222 1.39 2.75 18.67
C PRO A 222 0.49 3.33 17.59
N SER A 223 -0.50 2.55 17.13
CA SER A 223 -1.59 3.08 16.31
C SER A 223 -2.62 3.85 17.15
N GLY A 224 -3.17 4.93 16.59
CA GLY A 224 -4.32 5.64 17.17
C GLY A 224 -5.58 4.76 17.16
N TYR A 225 -5.87 4.15 16.01
CA TYR A 225 -6.89 3.12 15.80
C TYR A 225 -6.42 2.15 14.71
N ALA A 226 -6.54 0.84 14.95
CA ALA A 226 -6.30 -0.17 13.92
C ALA A 226 -7.42 -1.22 13.88
N LEU A 227 -7.89 -1.55 12.68
CA LEU A 227 -8.88 -2.60 12.42
C LEU A 227 -8.41 -3.52 11.30
N PHE A 228 -8.32 -4.80 11.62
CA PHE A 228 -8.14 -5.88 10.65
C PHE A 228 -9.34 -6.80 10.75
N ASP A 229 -10.25 -6.75 9.77
CA ASP A 229 -11.50 -7.51 9.82
C ASP A 229 -11.87 -8.20 8.50
N HIS A 230 -12.35 -9.45 8.56
CA HIS A 230 -12.76 -10.23 7.38
C HIS A 230 -11.67 -10.40 6.31
N ASN A 231 -10.40 -10.47 6.70
CA ASN A 231 -9.30 -10.70 5.77
C ASN A 231 -8.88 -12.16 5.68
N THR A 232 -8.28 -12.55 4.56
CA THR A 232 -7.59 -13.83 4.41
C THR A 232 -6.09 -13.62 4.30
N VAL A 233 -5.33 -14.22 5.21
CA VAL A 233 -3.86 -14.19 5.20
C VAL A 233 -3.35 -15.62 5.06
N ALA A 234 -2.70 -15.95 3.94
CA ALA A 234 -2.34 -17.32 3.64
C ALA A 234 -0.97 -17.53 2.99
N ASN A 235 -0.29 -18.62 3.32
CA ASN A 235 0.98 -19.01 2.70
C ASN A 235 2.03 -17.88 2.79
N ILE A 236 2.30 -17.46 4.01
CA ILE A 236 3.25 -16.39 4.32
C ILE A 236 4.50 -17.01 4.95
N MET A 237 5.67 -16.65 4.44
CA MET A 237 6.95 -17.26 4.86
C MET A 237 7.54 -16.68 6.16
N ALA A 238 7.02 -15.57 6.66
CA ALA A 238 7.38 -15.03 7.97
C ALA A 238 6.11 -14.55 8.67
N ASN A 239 6.26 -13.67 9.66
CA ASN A 239 5.15 -13.26 10.51
C ASN A 239 4.15 -12.41 9.71
N PRO A 240 2.82 -12.64 9.84
CA PRO A 240 1.84 -11.74 9.24
C PRO A 240 1.88 -10.36 9.90
N PHE A 241 2.15 -10.31 11.20
CA PHE A 241 2.28 -9.08 11.98
C PHE A 241 3.64 -9.03 12.67
N PHE A 242 4.35 -7.92 12.49
CA PHE A 242 5.61 -7.64 13.18
C PHE A 242 5.58 -6.21 13.71
N THR A 243 4.80 -6.01 14.76
CA THR A 243 4.40 -4.69 15.25
C THR A 243 4.29 -4.70 16.78
N PRO A 244 5.36 -4.33 17.52
CA PRO A 244 5.26 -4.16 18.96
C PRO A 244 4.34 -2.98 19.34
N GLY A 245 4.04 -2.08 18.39
CA GLY A 245 3.13 -0.94 18.55
C GLY A 245 1.65 -1.26 18.31
N MET A 246 1.18 -2.49 18.55
CA MET A 246 -0.24 -2.84 18.45
C MET A 246 -1.05 -2.23 19.62
N ALA A 247 -1.27 -0.92 19.58
CA ALA A 247 -2.18 -0.19 20.48
C ALA A 247 -3.52 0.06 19.80
N ASN A 248 -4.64 0.07 20.55
CA ASN A 248 -5.99 0.36 20.03
C ASN A 248 -6.34 -0.46 18.77
N THR A 249 -5.95 -1.73 18.77
CA THR A 249 -6.06 -2.63 17.61
C THR A 249 -7.18 -3.64 17.83
N THR A 250 -8.07 -3.77 16.84
CA THR A 250 -9.10 -4.82 16.76
C THR A 250 -8.78 -5.75 15.60
N ILE A 251 -8.68 -7.05 15.87
CA ILE A 251 -8.45 -8.09 14.86
C ILE A 251 -9.57 -9.11 14.96
N THR A 252 -10.48 -9.14 14.00
CA THR A 252 -11.72 -9.94 14.06
C THR A 252 -12.00 -10.65 12.73
N ASN A 253 -12.62 -11.84 12.78
CA ASN A 253 -13.13 -12.53 11.58
C ASN A 253 -12.10 -12.78 10.45
N ASN A 254 -10.81 -12.87 10.77
CA ASN A 254 -9.77 -13.12 9.78
C ASN A 254 -9.44 -14.61 9.68
N ILE A 255 -9.06 -15.07 8.49
CA ILE A 255 -8.50 -16.40 8.25
C ILE A 255 -6.97 -16.26 8.20
N PHE A 256 -6.26 -17.02 9.05
CA PHE A 256 -4.81 -17.19 8.96
C PHE A 256 -4.50 -18.65 8.62
N TYR A 257 -3.94 -18.91 7.45
CA TYR A 257 -3.69 -20.27 6.96
C TYR A 257 -2.25 -20.44 6.47
N ASN A 258 -1.52 -21.41 7.02
CA ASN A 258 -0.13 -21.66 6.63
C ASN A 258 0.73 -20.37 6.70
N THR A 259 0.59 -19.63 7.80
CA THR A 259 1.41 -18.46 8.11
C THR A 259 2.54 -18.90 9.05
N GLN A 260 3.78 -18.60 8.69
CA GLN A 260 4.91 -18.90 9.55
C GLN A 260 5.07 -17.81 10.62
N ILE A 261 5.68 -18.15 11.75
CA ILE A 261 6.05 -17.21 12.79
C ILE A 261 7.53 -17.45 13.07
N TYR A 262 8.37 -16.50 12.68
CA TYR A 262 9.80 -16.54 12.96
C TYR A 262 10.08 -15.80 14.26
N GLY A 263 10.87 -16.45 15.11
CA GLY A 263 11.51 -15.79 16.25
C GLY A 263 12.76 -15.02 15.79
N GLN A 264 13.38 -14.31 16.73
CA GLN A 264 14.62 -13.59 16.50
C GLN A 264 15.75 -14.19 17.36
N ASN A 265 16.96 -14.24 16.83
CA ASN A 265 18.15 -14.57 17.61
C ASN A 265 18.72 -13.32 18.31
N LEU A 266 19.68 -13.52 19.22
CA LEU A 266 20.27 -12.45 20.03
C LEU A 266 20.92 -11.33 19.20
N ASP A 267 21.51 -11.67 18.04
CA ASP A 267 22.20 -10.69 17.19
C ASP A 267 21.19 -9.88 16.36
N GLU A 268 20.12 -10.51 15.86
CA GLU A 268 18.98 -9.84 15.23
C GLU A 268 18.31 -8.85 16.20
N ASN A 269 18.11 -9.29 17.43
CA ASN A 269 17.57 -8.49 18.53
C ASN A 269 18.44 -7.24 18.81
N LYS A 270 19.75 -7.43 18.93
CA LYS A 270 20.74 -6.34 19.14
C LYS A 270 20.91 -5.43 17.93
N GLY A 271 20.68 -5.95 16.72
CA GLY A 271 20.79 -5.23 15.45
C GLY A 271 19.64 -4.24 15.18
N GLY A 272 18.78 -3.99 16.16
CA GLY A 272 17.68 -3.02 16.05
C GLY A 272 16.41 -3.56 15.40
N TRP A 273 16.34 -4.87 15.15
CA TRP A 273 15.08 -5.53 14.77
C TRP A 273 14.28 -5.80 16.05
N PHE A 274 13.37 -4.89 16.39
CA PHE A 274 12.47 -4.89 17.57
C PHE A 274 12.92 -5.76 18.74
N GLY A 275 14.14 -5.54 19.20
CA GLY A 275 14.50 -6.04 20.48
C GLY A 275 13.75 -5.30 21.56
N GLU A 276 13.28 -6.08 22.54
CA GLU A 276 12.98 -5.61 23.88
C GLU A 276 14.26 -5.04 24.50
N ASP A 277 14.75 -3.92 23.95
CA ASP A 277 15.58 -3.02 24.73
C ASP A 277 14.59 -2.30 25.62
N SER A 278 14.57 -2.74 26.87
CA SER A 278 13.72 -2.32 27.99
C SER A 278 13.70 -0.80 28.25
N ALA A 279 14.49 -0.02 27.50
CA ALA A 279 14.45 1.43 27.46
C ALA A 279 13.29 2.03 26.63
N ARG A 280 12.69 1.32 25.65
CA ARG A 280 11.61 1.89 24.81
C ARG A 280 10.21 1.79 25.41
N VAL A 281 10.00 0.94 26.42
CA VAL A 281 8.69 0.72 27.05
C VAL A 281 8.50 1.61 28.31
N ALA A 282 9.56 2.23 28.82
CA ALA A 282 9.54 2.96 30.10
C ALA A 282 9.51 4.51 29.99
N GLY A 283 9.10 5.07 28.85
CA GLY A 283 9.10 6.53 28.63
C GLY A 283 7.77 7.15 28.18
N GLY A 284 6.69 6.37 28.16
CA GLY A 284 5.32 6.83 27.86
C GLY A 284 4.47 6.90 29.11
#